data_AF-A0A1F6C3M0-F1
#
_entry.id   AF-A0A1F6C3M0-F1
#
_cell.length_a   1.000
_cell.length_b   1.000
_cell.length_c   1.000
_cell.angle_alpha   90.00
_cell.angle_beta   90.00
_cell.angle_gamma   90.00
#
_symmetry.space_group_name_H-M   'P 1'
#
loop_
_entity.id
_entity.type
_entity.pdbx_description
1 polymer ?
#
loop_
_entity_poly.entity_id
_entity_poly.type
_entity_poly.pdbx_seq_one_letter_code
_entity_poly.pdbx_strand_id
1 'polypeptide(L)'
;MRKNVGYEGLVAEILPQENIDNILGQVLSSREAEVVRGRFGLNTELKTLEEIAENFGVSRERVRQIEFRALRKLRKRIFAKPVISKGEESALPYESRFRGLLLTPISELELSVRSANCFKMANIRIIADLVIKNEEELLGLKYFGKKSLSEIKSLLESLGLSLRMKLPNKFNPPAR
;
A
#
# COMPACT_ATOMS: atom_id res chain seq x y z
N MET A 1 -19.17 -14.06 5.63
CA MET A 1 -17.77 -14.17 6.09
C MET A 1 -17.04 -12.88 5.77
N ARG A 2 -16.56 -12.17 6.80
CA ARG A 2 -15.87 -10.88 6.62
C ARG A 2 -14.52 -11.15 5.94
N LYS A 3 -14.44 -10.89 4.64
CA LYS A 3 -13.15 -10.69 3.97
C LYS A 3 -12.59 -9.39 4.54
N ASN A 4 -11.71 -9.46 5.53
CA ASN A 4 -10.93 -8.31 5.95
C ASN A 4 -10.00 -7.98 4.79
N VAL A 5 -10.36 -6.95 4.02
CA VAL A 5 -9.55 -6.40 2.95
C VAL A 5 -8.48 -5.52 3.59
N GLY A 6 -7.53 -6.15 4.27
CA GLY A 6 -6.38 -5.48 4.89
C GLY A 6 -5.11 -5.63 4.05
N TYR A 7 -3.99 -5.12 4.58
CA TYR A 7 -2.62 -5.28 4.05
C TYR A 7 -2.27 -6.73 3.66
N GLU A 8 -2.98 -7.70 4.23
CA GLU A 8 -2.89 -9.12 3.92
C GLU A 8 -3.07 -9.44 2.43
N GLY A 9 -4.02 -8.78 1.75
CA GLY A 9 -4.24 -8.98 0.31
C GLY A 9 -3.11 -8.42 -0.55
N LEU A 10 -2.55 -7.27 -0.17
CA LEU A 10 -1.46 -6.62 -0.89
C LEU A 10 -0.16 -7.43 -0.80
N VAL A 11 0.12 -8.08 0.33
CA VAL A 11 1.35 -8.87 0.47
C VAL A 11 1.26 -10.20 -0.28
N ALA A 12 0.10 -10.85 -0.26
CA ALA A 12 -0.15 -12.10 -0.98
C ALA A 12 -0.07 -11.94 -2.51
N GLU A 13 -0.49 -10.79 -3.05
CA GLU A 13 -0.47 -10.51 -4.49
C GLU A 13 0.91 -10.06 -5.01
N ILE A 14 1.80 -9.59 -4.13
CA ILE A 14 3.06 -8.92 -4.49
C ILE A 14 4.28 -9.84 -4.37
N LEU A 15 4.20 -10.95 -3.63
CA LEU A 15 5.32 -11.88 -3.45
C LEU A 15 5.13 -13.11 -4.35
N PRO A 16 5.88 -13.24 -5.47
CA PRO A 16 5.92 -14.51 -6.20
C PRO A 16 6.43 -15.61 -5.27
N GLN A 17 5.70 -16.73 -5.23
CA GLN A 17 5.90 -17.78 -4.22
C GLN A 17 7.31 -18.37 -4.20
N GLU A 18 8.02 -18.34 -5.34
CA GLU A 18 9.30 -19.03 -5.53
C GLU A 18 10.48 -18.39 -4.77
N ASN A 19 10.42 -17.12 -4.35
CA ASN A 19 11.55 -16.42 -3.72
C ASN A 19 11.27 -15.89 -2.30
N ILE A 20 10.19 -16.33 -1.65
CA ILE A 20 9.73 -15.78 -0.36
C ILE A 20 10.82 -15.90 0.72
N ASP A 21 11.44 -17.07 0.89
CA ASP A 21 12.38 -17.28 1.98
C ASP A 21 13.63 -16.40 1.89
N ASN A 22 14.09 -16.14 0.67
CA ASN A 22 15.22 -15.24 0.44
C ASN A 22 14.83 -13.79 0.74
N ILE A 23 13.65 -13.34 0.29
CA ILE A 23 13.16 -11.98 0.54
C ILE A 23 12.90 -11.75 2.04
N LEU A 24 12.19 -12.67 2.70
CA LEU A 24 11.92 -12.58 4.14
C LEU A 24 13.22 -12.62 4.93
N GLY A 25 14.14 -13.54 4.62
CA GLY A 25 15.42 -13.67 5.30
C GLY A 25 16.35 -12.46 5.15
N GLN A 26 16.24 -11.73 4.02
CA GLN A 26 17.02 -10.51 3.84
C GLN A 26 16.41 -9.28 4.53
N VAL A 27 15.09 -9.24 4.77
CA VAL A 27 14.37 -8.03 5.25
C VAL A 27 14.00 -8.12 6.73
N LEU A 28 13.64 -9.31 7.19
CA LEU A 28 13.07 -9.58 8.50
C LEU A 28 14.04 -10.38 9.35
N SER A 29 13.98 -10.17 10.66
CA SER A 29 14.62 -11.09 11.60
C SER A 29 13.92 -12.46 11.57
N SER A 30 14.60 -13.53 11.99
CA SER A 30 14.04 -14.89 12.00
C SER A 30 12.67 -14.96 12.69
N ARG A 31 12.52 -14.24 13.81
CA ARG A 31 11.26 -14.16 14.57
C ARG A 31 10.14 -13.41 13.83
N GLU A 32 10.48 -12.34 13.12
CA GLU A 32 9.52 -11.59 12.30
C GLU A 32 9.09 -12.40 11.07
N ALA A 33 10.05 -13.06 10.40
CA ALA A 33 9.80 -13.90 9.24
C ALA A 33 8.88 -15.07 9.60
N GLU A 34 9.08 -15.70 10.75
CA GLU A 34 8.28 -16.85 11.19
C GLU A 34 6.84 -16.45 11.57
N VAL A 35 6.65 -15.29 12.22
CA VAL A 35 5.30 -14.73 12.46
C VAL A 35 4.58 -14.46 11.13
N VAL A 36 5.27 -13.85 10.16
CA VAL A 36 4.71 -13.56 8.84
C VAL A 36 4.43 -14.87 8.07
N ARG A 37 5.34 -15.84 8.08
CA ARG A 37 5.14 -17.15 7.43
C ARG A 37 3.89 -17.86 7.97
N GLY A 38 3.79 -17.98 9.29
CA GLY A 38 2.64 -18.62 9.94
C GLY A 38 1.34 -17.88 9.63
N ARG A 39 1.34 -16.55 9.68
CA ARG A 39 0.13 -15.77 9.45
C ARG A 39 -0.39 -15.86 8.02
N PHE A 40 0.51 -15.90 7.05
CA PHE A 40 0.20 -15.86 5.62
C PHE A 40 0.29 -17.22 4.92
N GLY A 41 0.63 -18.29 5.64
CA GLY A 41 0.73 -19.64 5.09
C GLY A 41 1.87 -19.77 4.09
N LEU A 42 2.96 -19.02 4.28
CA LEU A 42 4.08 -18.99 3.35
C LEU A 42 5.04 -20.13 3.69
N ASN A 43 5.07 -21.16 2.85
CA ASN A 43 5.85 -22.40 3.07
C ASN A 43 5.52 -23.11 4.39
N THR A 44 4.35 -22.82 4.98
CA THR A 44 3.86 -23.42 6.23
C THR A 44 2.33 -23.33 6.28
N GLU A 45 1.71 -23.98 7.26
CA GLU A 45 0.27 -23.89 7.48
C GLU A 45 -0.15 -22.51 7.99
N LEU A 46 -1.32 -22.05 7.55
CA LEU A 46 -1.94 -20.82 8.03
C LEU A 46 -2.26 -20.93 9.51
N LYS A 47 -1.75 -20.00 10.30
CA LYS A 47 -1.96 -19.89 11.75
C LYS A 47 -2.64 -18.57 12.11
N THR A 48 -3.43 -18.63 13.17
CA THR A 48 -4.05 -17.47 13.83
C THR A 48 -3.02 -16.72 14.68
N LEU A 49 -3.34 -15.47 15.04
CA LEU A 49 -2.49 -14.68 15.93
C LEU A 49 -2.36 -15.35 17.31
N GLU A 50 -3.40 -16.04 17.74
CA GLU A 50 -3.49 -16.82 18.97
C GLU A 50 -2.53 -18.01 18.94
N GLU A 51 -2.56 -18.84 17.90
CA GLU A 51 -1.65 -19.99 17.77
C GLU A 51 -0.19 -19.54 17.65
N ILE A 52 0.06 -18.43 16.95
CA ILE A 52 1.41 -17.85 16.88
C ILE A 52 1.83 -17.32 18.26
N ALA A 53 0.93 -16.69 19.00
CA ALA A 53 1.19 -16.15 20.34
C ALA A 53 1.58 -17.26 21.32
N GLU A 54 0.86 -18.38 21.29
CA GLU A 54 1.16 -19.58 22.07
C GLU A 54 2.53 -20.17 21.71
N ASN A 55 2.81 -20.35 20.41
CA ASN A 55 4.09 -20.88 19.93
C ASN A 55 5.30 -20.02 20.36
N PHE A 56 5.14 -18.70 20.38
CA PHE A 56 6.20 -17.77 20.76
C PHE A 56 6.22 -17.41 22.26
N GLY A 57 5.29 -17.94 23.06
CA GLY A 57 5.14 -17.62 24.48
C GLY A 57 4.92 -16.12 24.74
N VAL A 58 4.18 -15.43 23.86
CA VAL A 58 3.91 -14.00 23.96
C VAL A 58 2.42 -13.71 23.86
N SER A 59 2.00 -12.48 24.17
CA SER A 59 0.60 -12.10 23.98
C SER A 59 0.24 -11.97 22.49
N ARG A 60 -1.05 -12.15 22.17
CA ARG A 60 -1.61 -11.90 20.84
C ARG A 60 -1.26 -10.51 20.31
N GLU A 61 -1.36 -9.50 21.16
CA GLU A 61 -1.03 -8.12 20.79
C GLU A 61 0.47 -7.98 20.47
N ARG A 62 1.34 -8.74 21.16
CA ARG A 62 2.76 -8.76 20.83
C ARG A 62 3.01 -9.34 19.44
N VAL A 63 2.30 -10.39 19.05
CA VAL A 63 2.36 -10.95 17.68
C VAL A 63 1.90 -9.93 16.66
N ARG A 64 0.78 -9.25 16.91
CA ARG A 64 0.26 -8.18 16.04
C ARG A 64 1.27 -7.04 15.85
N GLN A 65 1.96 -6.64 16.91
CA GLN A 65 3.00 -5.62 16.82
C GLN A 65 4.24 -6.08 16.03
N ILE A 66 4.58 -7.38 16.11
CA ILE A 66 5.68 -7.97 15.33
C ILE A 66 5.28 -8.01 13.85
N GLU A 67 4.07 -8.49 13.56
CA GLU A 67 3.48 -8.50 12.23
C GLU A 67 3.49 -7.10 11.59
N PHE A 68 2.95 -6.09 12.28
CA PHE A 68 2.90 -4.73 11.77
C PHE A 68 4.30 -4.17 11.45
N ARG A 69 5.28 -4.41 12.33
CA ARG A 69 6.68 -3.99 12.10
C ARG A 69 7.31 -4.72 10.92
N ALA A 70 7.06 -6.03 10.80
CA ALA A 70 7.55 -6.85 9.72
C ALA A 70 6.98 -6.40 8.36
N LEU A 71 5.66 -6.24 8.29
CA LEU A 71 4.98 -5.73 7.09
C LEU A 71 5.47 -4.35 6.69
N ARG A 72 5.72 -3.45 7.66
CA ARG A 72 6.27 -2.12 7.37
C ARG A 72 7.69 -2.19 6.80
N LYS A 73 8.54 -3.11 7.29
CA LYS A 73 9.89 -3.35 6.74
C LYS A 73 9.84 -3.91 5.32
N LEU A 74 8.98 -4.91 5.09
CA LEU A 74 8.72 -5.49 3.77
C LEU A 74 8.21 -4.41 2.81
N ARG A 75 7.24 -3.60 3.23
CA ARG A 75 6.74 -2.47 2.44
C ARG A 75 7.86 -1.49 2.13
N LYS A 76 8.71 -1.12 3.10
CA LYS A 76 9.83 -0.22 2.81
C LYS A 76 10.81 -0.85 1.80
N ARG A 77 11.11 -2.13 1.87
CA ARG A 77 12.04 -2.78 0.90
C ARG A 77 11.44 -2.87 -0.50
N ILE A 78 10.16 -3.25 -0.58
CA ILE A 78 9.45 -3.49 -1.83
C ILE A 78 9.01 -2.17 -2.50
N PHE A 79 8.80 -1.11 -1.72
CA PHE A 79 8.26 0.19 -2.15
C PHE A 79 9.22 1.38 -1.90
N ALA A 80 10.41 1.21 -1.31
CA ALA A 80 11.40 2.29 -1.23
C ALA A 80 11.96 2.56 -2.64
N LYS A 81 11.37 3.58 -3.26
CA LYS A 81 11.92 4.53 -4.23
C LYS A 81 13.00 3.96 -5.19
N PRO A 82 12.70 3.77 -6.49
CA PRO A 82 13.76 3.97 -7.46
C PRO A 82 14.17 5.43 -7.35
N VAL A 83 15.44 5.68 -7.05
CA VAL A 83 16.05 6.98 -7.29
C VAL A 83 15.96 7.20 -8.80
N ILE A 84 14.96 7.97 -9.25
CA ILE A 84 14.93 8.45 -10.63
C ILE A 84 16.02 9.51 -10.71
N SER A 85 17.25 9.08 -11.02
CA SER A 85 18.28 9.94 -11.57
C SER A 85 17.71 10.56 -12.84
N LYS A 86 17.78 11.89 -12.93
CA LYS A 86 17.31 12.66 -14.08
C LYS A 86 17.81 12.03 -15.38
N GLY A 87 16.89 11.64 -16.26
CA GLY A 87 17.17 11.52 -17.69
C GLY A 87 17.17 10.13 -18.31
N GLU A 88 16.16 9.28 -18.07
CA GLU A 88 15.83 8.20 -19.02
C GLU A 88 14.30 8.03 -19.12
N GLU A 89 13.75 8.39 -20.28
CA GLU A 89 12.43 7.95 -20.73
C GLU A 89 12.55 6.49 -21.19
N SER A 90 12.44 5.53 -20.28
CA SER A 90 12.32 4.12 -20.63
C SER A 90 11.09 3.52 -19.95
N ALA A 91 10.39 2.68 -20.71
CA ALA A 91 9.05 2.18 -20.43
C ALA A 91 8.91 1.64 -18.99
N LEU A 92 7.95 2.21 -18.25
CA LEU A 92 7.84 2.18 -16.80
C LEU A 92 7.79 0.76 -16.19
N PRO A 93 8.53 0.49 -15.09
CA PRO A 93 8.41 -0.70 -14.24
C PRO A 93 7.16 -0.67 -13.32
N TYR A 94 6.02 -0.28 -13.89
CA TYR A 94 4.75 0.04 -13.19
C TYR A 94 3.78 -1.15 -13.07
N GLU A 95 4.10 -2.30 -13.66
CA GLU A 95 3.08 -3.25 -14.13
C GLU A 95 2.33 -4.06 -13.06
N SER A 96 2.87 -4.32 -11.86
CA SER A 96 2.16 -5.21 -10.88
C SER A 96 1.82 -4.57 -9.53
N ARG A 97 2.76 -3.88 -8.86
CA ARG A 97 2.53 -3.39 -7.48
C ARG A 97 1.67 -2.14 -7.39
N PHE A 98 1.88 -1.21 -8.31
CA PHE A 98 1.15 0.06 -8.30
C PHE A 98 -0.22 -0.09 -8.93
N ARG A 99 -0.41 -1.04 -9.86
CA ARG A 99 -1.72 -1.30 -10.48
C ARG A 99 -2.82 -1.57 -9.45
N GLY A 100 -2.56 -2.40 -8.44
CA GLY A 100 -3.52 -2.69 -7.37
C GLY A 100 -3.87 -1.45 -6.54
N LEU A 101 -2.86 -0.65 -6.17
CA LEU A 101 -3.06 0.60 -5.43
C LEU A 101 -3.80 1.66 -6.25
N LEU A 102 -3.52 1.77 -7.54
CA LEU A 102 -4.16 2.75 -8.42
C LEU A 102 -5.67 2.51 -8.58
N LEU A 103 -6.10 1.25 -8.47
CA LEU A 103 -7.50 0.85 -8.54
C LEU A 103 -8.22 0.97 -7.18
N THR A 104 -7.49 1.24 -6.10
CA THR A 104 -8.09 1.44 -4.77
C THR A 104 -9.02 2.66 -4.78
N PRO A 105 -10.26 2.53 -4.26
CA PRO A 105 -11.16 3.66 -4.08
C PRO A 105 -10.62 4.68 -3.08
N ILE A 106 -10.88 5.97 -3.33
CA ILE A 106 -10.58 7.05 -2.39
C ILE A 106 -11.30 6.86 -1.04
N SER A 107 -12.43 6.16 -1.01
CA SER A 107 -13.15 5.83 0.23
C SER A 107 -12.39 4.87 1.15
N GLU A 108 -11.46 4.07 0.62
CA GLU A 108 -10.60 3.18 1.41
C GLU A 108 -9.41 3.92 2.03
N LEU A 109 -9.14 5.15 1.57
CA LEU A 109 -8.14 5.99 2.20
C LEU A 109 -8.73 6.58 3.49
N GLU A 110 -7.97 6.52 4.60
CA GLU A 110 -8.31 7.16 5.88
C GLU A 110 -8.23 8.68 5.77
N LEU A 111 -9.12 9.26 4.97
CA LEU A 111 -9.22 10.68 4.70
C LEU A 111 -10.22 11.33 5.65
N SER A 112 -10.00 12.60 5.95
CA SER A 112 -11.01 13.40 6.63
C SER A 112 -12.30 13.46 5.80
N VAL A 113 -13.45 13.55 6.47
CA VAL A 113 -14.78 13.73 5.84
C VAL A 113 -14.77 14.89 4.83
N ARG A 114 -14.00 15.94 5.12
CA ARG A 114 -13.82 17.10 4.22
C ARG A 114 -13.10 16.72 2.93
N SER A 115 -11.97 16.02 3.02
CA SER A 115 -11.20 15.58 1.86
C SER A 115 -12.01 14.59 1.00
N ALA A 116 -12.70 13.63 1.61
CA ALA A 116 -13.56 12.69 0.90
C ALA A 116 -14.69 13.38 0.11
N ASN A 117 -15.36 14.37 0.71
CA ASN A 117 -16.40 15.14 0.03
C ASN A 117 -15.84 15.99 -1.13
N CYS A 118 -14.65 16.56 -0.97
CA CYS A 118 -13.99 17.30 -2.06
C CYS A 118 -13.71 16.38 -3.26
N PHE A 119 -13.19 15.19 -3.01
CA PHE A 119 -12.89 14.21 -4.06
C PHE A 119 -14.14 13.68 -4.75
N LYS A 120 -15.21 13.44 -3.99
CA LYS A 120 -16.51 13.05 -4.54
C LYS A 120 -17.05 14.12 -5.50
N MET A 121 -16.99 15.40 -5.14
CA MET A 121 -17.43 16.50 -6.00
C MET A 121 -16.51 16.69 -7.22
N ALA A 122 -15.22 16.44 -7.07
CA ALA A 122 -14.22 16.50 -8.14
C ALA A 122 -14.25 15.28 -9.09
N ASN A 123 -15.16 14.33 -8.84
CA ASN A 123 -15.23 13.04 -9.53
C ASN A 123 -13.90 12.24 -9.46
N ILE A 124 -13.17 12.39 -8.37
CA ILE A 124 -11.95 11.63 -8.04
C ILE A 124 -12.41 10.43 -7.20
N ARG A 125 -12.51 9.26 -7.82
CA ARG A 125 -13.07 8.06 -7.17
C ARG A 125 -12.01 7.06 -6.77
N ILE A 126 -10.92 6.97 -7.53
CA ILE A 126 -9.81 6.04 -7.29
C ILE A 126 -8.49 6.80 -7.14
N ILE A 127 -7.48 6.14 -6.57
CA ILE A 127 -6.15 6.72 -6.40
C ILE A 127 -5.54 7.13 -7.74
N ALA A 128 -5.82 6.40 -8.82
CA ALA A 128 -5.39 6.78 -10.17
C ALA A 128 -5.86 8.17 -10.60
N ASP A 129 -7.10 8.55 -10.26
CA ASP A 129 -7.64 9.87 -10.59
C ASP A 129 -6.97 10.97 -9.76
N LEU A 130 -6.45 10.63 -8.58
CA LEU A 130 -5.79 11.57 -7.68
C LEU A 130 -4.33 11.81 -8.06
N VAL A 131 -3.57 10.77 -8.37
CA VAL A 131 -2.12 10.89 -8.63
C VAL A 131 -1.81 11.63 -9.93
N ILE A 132 -2.73 11.67 -10.89
CA ILE A 132 -2.60 12.47 -12.12
C ILE A 132 -2.78 13.97 -11.87
N LYS A 133 -3.45 14.34 -10.76
CA LYS A 133 -3.72 15.74 -10.43
C LYS A 133 -2.47 16.43 -9.92
N ASN A 134 -2.38 17.72 -10.20
CA ASN A 134 -1.38 18.59 -9.62
C ASN A 134 -1.96 19.33 -8.40
N GLU A 135 -1.09 20.02 -7.67
CA GLU A 135 -1.46 20.71 -6.44
C GLU A 135 -2.40 21.88 -6.66
N GLU A 136 -2.23 22.59 -7.77
CA GLU A 136 -3.04 23.76 -8.13
C GLU A 136 -4.48 23.35 -8.45
N GLU A 137 -4.67 22.25 -9.19
CA GLU A 137 -5.97 21.66 -9.49
C GLU A 137 -6.68 21.20 -8.21
N LEU A 138 -5.95 20.62 -7.26
CA LEU A 138 -6.52 20.22 -5.98
C LEU A 138 -6.88 21.43 -5.11
N LEU A 139 -6.03 22.45 -5.05
CA LEU A 139 -6.33 23.70 -4.34
C LEU A 139 -7.47 24.51 -4.98
N GLY A 140 -7.74 24.29 -6.26
CA GLY A 140 -8.90 24.84 -6.96
C GLY A 140 -10.23 24.15 -6.62
N LEU A 141 -10.21 23.00 -5.93
CA LEU A 141 -11.44 22.31 -5.55
C LEU A 141 -12.19 23.06 -4.44
N LYS A 142 -13.50 23.18 -4.61
CA LYS A 142 -14.38 23.82 -3.61
C LYS A 142 -14.23 23.11 -2.26
N TYR A 143 -13.89 23.86 -1.22
CA TYR A 143 -13.66 23.38 0.15
C TYR A 143 -12.36 22.57 0.39
N PHE A 144 -11.45 22.54 -0.59
CA PHE A 144 -10.14 21.94 -0.44
C PHE A 144 -9.10 22.99 -0.04
N GLY A 145 -8.28 22.69 0.97
CA GLY A 145 -7.32 23.65 1.53
C GLY A 145 -5.92 23.09 1.68
N LYS A 146 -4.96 23.97 2.03
CA LYS A 146 -3.54 23.62 2.24
C LYS A 146 -3.35 22.48 3.25
N LYS A 147 -4.18 22.42 4.30
CA LYS A 147 -4.15 21.33 5.29
C LYS A 147 -4.56 19.98 4.69
N SER A 148 -5.66 19.94 3.92
CA SER A 148 -6.07 18.74 3.19
C SER A 148 -4.99 18.31 2.20
N LEU A 149 -4.38 19.26 1.48
CA LEU A 149 -3.28 18.97 0.56
C LEU A 149 -2.09 18.30 1.27
N SER A 150 -1.67 18.81 2.44
CA SER A 150 -0.58 18.22 3.20
C SER A 150 -0.91 16.82 3.73
N GLU A 151 -2.15 16.60 4.21
CA GLU A 151 -2.62 15.29 4.67
C GLU A 151 -2.58 14.27 3.54
N ILE A 152 -3.07 14.65 2.35
CA ILE A 152 -3.10 13.78 1.17
C ILE A 152 -1.69 13.48 0.66
N LYS A 153 -0.80 14.47 0.61
CA LYS A 153 0.59 14.26 0.22
C LYS A 153 1.29 13.27 1.15
N SER A 154 1.12 13.43 2.46
CA SER A 154 1.71 12.53 3.45
C SER A 154 1.15 11.10 3.31
N LEU A 155 -0.15 10.98 3.05
CA LEU A 155 -0.79 9.70 2.80
C LEU A 155 -0.26 9.04 1.52
N LEU A 156 -0.21 9.77 0.39
CA LEU A 156 0.33 9.28 -0.88
C LEU A 156 1.80 8.86 -0.72
N GLU A 157 2.62 9.67 -0.04
CA GLU A 157 4.03 9.35 0.22
C GLU A 157 4.16 8.07 1.07
N SER A 158 3.27 7.86 2.03
CA SER A 158 3.22 6.62 2.80
C SER A 158 2.91 5.40 1.91
N LEU A 159 2.12 5.59 0.85
CA LEU A 159 1.78 4.58 -0.15
C LEU A 159 2.84 4.46 -1.26
N GLY A 160 3.91 5.27 -1.22
CA GLY A 160 4.93 5.31 -2.27
C GLY A 160 4.46 5.96 -3.57
N LEU A 161 3.41 6.79 -3.49
CA LEU A 161 2.82 7.54 -4.59
C LEU A 161 3.11 9.03 -4.46
N SER A 162 2.98 9.75 -5.56
CA SER A 162 3.12 11.20 -5.58
C SER A 162 2.03 11.82 -6.46
N LEU A 163 1.84 13.13 -6.33
CA LEU A 163 1.05 13.89 -7.30
C LEU A 163 1.81 14.03 -8.62
N ARG A 164 1.10 14.43 -9.69
CA ARG A 164 1.65 14.62 -11.03
C ARG A 164 2.31 13.37 -11.64
N MET A 165 1.83 12.17 -11.29
CA MET A 165 2.30 10.94 -11.92
C MET A 165 1.76 10.83 -13.34
N LYS A 166 2.62 10.46 -14.30
CA LYS A 166 2.18 10.07 -15.64
C LYS A 166 1.77 8.59 -15.59
N LEU A 167 0.49 8.32 -15.78
CA LEU A 167 -0.02 6.95 -15.91
C LEU A 167 0.25 6.43 -17.35
N PRO A 168 0.52 5.13 -17.53
CA PRO A 168 0.70 4.56 -18.87
C PRO A 168 -0.61 4.66 -19.67
N ASN A 169 -0.52 4.91 -20.98
CA ASN A 169 -1.67 5.03 -21.89
C ASN A 169 -2.61 3.81 -21.92
N LYS A 170 -2.18 2.67 -21.38
CA LYS A 170 -2.97 1.42 -21.25
C LYS A 170 -3.70 1.29 -19.90
N PHE A 171 -3.63 2.29 -19.02
CA PHE A 171 -4.45 2.30 -17.81
C PHE A 171 -5.90 2.58 -18.21
N ASN A 172 -6.67 1.51 -18.38
CA ASN A 172 -8.11 1.59 -18.59
C ASN A 172 -8.78 1.45 -17.21
N PRO A 173 -9.21 2.55 -16.57
CA PRO A 173 -9.95 2.44 -15.31
C PRO A 173 -11.21 1.59 -15.55
N PRO A 174 -11.68 0.82 -14.54
CA PRO A 174 -12.91 0.06 -14.66
C PRO A 174 -14.05 0.95 -15.15
N ALA A 175 -14.88 0.43 -16.04
CA ALA A 175 -15.99 1.17 -16.65
C ALA A 175 -16.84 1.85 -15.56
N ARG A 176 -17.12 3.14 -15.80
CA ARG A 176 -17.63 4.12 -14.82
C ARG A 176 -19.09 3.95 -14.46
#